data_AF-A0A6B2LRF7-F1
#
_entry.id   AF-A0A6B2LRF7-F1
#
_cell.length_a   1.000
_cell.length_b   1.000
_cell.length_c   1.000
_cell.angle_alpha   90.00
_cell.angle_beta   90.00
_cell.angle_gamma   90.00
#
_symmetry.space_group_name_H-M   'P 1'
#
loop_
_entity.id
_entity.type
_entity.pdbx_description
1 polymer ?
#
loop_
_entity_poly.entity_id
_entity_poly.type
_entity_poly.pdbx_seq_one_letter_code
_entity_poly.pdbx_strand_id
1 'polypeptide(L)'
;MMLCDLEGVPCREDIIWDIQNVVDKNRYKTFTFDRFLPLSEKDLRPILGALSFNQYFEQLVLDGSSDDFPVEKEFNSIANIFRTNRRIFSLQLSHFKNIDEKLANLFSQLQQNPSLSAIHLDDC
;
A
#
# COMPACT_ATOMS: atom_id res chain seq x y z
N MET A 1 15.81 1.97 -14.38
CA MET A 1 14.89 0.93 -14.86
C MET A 1 13.67 1.00 -13.98
N MET A 2 12.49 1.26 -14.54
CA MET A 2 11.25 1.27 -13.75
C MET A 2 10.86 -0.17 -13.43
N LEU A 3 10.22 -0.41 -12.28
CA LEU A 3 9.73 -1.74 -11.90
C LEU A 3 8.80 -2.34 -12.98
N CYS A 4 8.04 -1.50 -13.67
CA CYS A 4 7.18 -1.93 -14.78
C CYS A 4 7.98 -2.52 -15.95
N ASP A 5 9.17 -1.98 -16.27
CA ASP A 5 10.05 -2.49 -17.33
C ASP A 5 10.55 -3.91 -16.98
N LEU A 6 10.85 -4.13 -15.69
CA LEU A 6 11.29 -5.43 -15.18
C LEU A 6 10.17 -6.47 -15.22
N GLU A 7 8.95 -6.06 -14.89
CA GLU A 7 7.76 -6.91 -14.88
C GLU A 7 7.11 -7.08 -16.26
N GLY A 8 7.59 -6.38 -17.29
CA GLY A 8 7.05 -6.43 -18.65
C GLY A 8 5.62 -5.89 -18.75
N VAL A 9 5.23 -4.96 -17.87
CA VAL A 9 3.91 -4.35 -17.83
C VAL A 9 3.98 -2.88 -18.24
N PRO A 10 2.97 -2.34 -18.95
CA PRO A 10 2.94 -0.93 -19.28
C PRO A 10 2.84 -0.09 -17.99
N CYS A 11 3.67 0.95 -17.89
CA CYS A 11 3.53 1.94 -16.83
C CYS A 11 2.18 2.67 -16.95
N ARG A 12 1.49 2.80 -15.82
CA ARG A 12 0.32 3.68 -15.68
C ARG A 12 0.76 5.14 -15.63
N GLU A 13 0.75 5.80 -16.79
CA GLU A 13 1.19 7.21 -16.93
C GLU A 13 0.37 8.17 -16.05
N ASP A 14 -0.91 7.88 -15.86
CA ASP A 14 -1.80 8.61 -14.96
C ASP A 14 -1.31 8.57 -13.51
N ILE A 15 -0.90 7.38 -13.02
CA ILE A 15 -0.33 7.23 -11.68
C ILE A 15 0.99 7.97 -11.55
N ILE A 16 1.87 7.85 -12.56
CA ILE A 16 3.15 8.57 -12.57
C ILE A 16 2.92 10.08 -12.52
N TRP A 17 1.99 10.58 -13.34
CA TRP A 17 1.64 11.99 -13.39
C TRP A 17 1.11 12.48 -12.03
N ASP A 18 0.22 11.73 -11.40
CA ASP A 18 -0.32 12.05 -10.09
C ASP A 18 0.75 12.11 -8.99
N ILE A 19 1.68 11.15 -8.99
CA ILE A 19 2.81 11.15 -8.05
C ILE A 19 3.65 12.43 -8.21
N GLN A 20 3.96 12.80 -9.46
CA GLN A 20 4.82 13.94 -9.76
C GLN A 20 4.13 15.29 -9.59
N ASN A 21 2.82 15.38 -9.85
CA ASN A 21 2.12 16.66 -9.95
C ASN A 21 1.16 16.94 -8.80
N VAL A 22 0.66 15.90 -8.13
CA VAL A 22 -0.30 16.04 -7.05
C VAL A 22 0.36 15.67 -5.73
N VAL A 23 0.92 14.47 -5.61
CA VAL A 23 1.50 14.00 -4.35
C VAL A 23 2.72 14.84 -3.95
N ASP A 24 3.66 15.03 -4.86
CA ASP A 24 4.89 15.77 -4.54
C ASP A 24 4.62 17.24 -4.22
N LYS A 25 3.76 17.91 -5.02
CA LYS A 25 3.40 19.32 -4.80
C LYS A 25 2.67 19.56 -3.48
N ASN A 26 1.77 18.65 -3.10
CA ASN A 26 1.02 18.76 -1.85
C ASN A 26 1.74 18.11 -0.66
N ARG A 27 2.92 17.51 -0.88
CA ARG A 27 3.73 16.83 0.12
C ARG A 27 2.98 15.74 0.88
N TYR A 28 2.09 15.02 0.21
CA TYR A 28 1.33 13.95 0.85
C TYR A 28 2.26 12.80 1.25
N LYS A 29 2.34 12.52 2.56
CA LYS A 29 3.13 11.40 3.10
C LYS A 29 2.36 10.11 3.26
N THR A 30 1.08 10.14 2.92
CA THR A 30 0.15 9.02 3.01
C THR A 30 -0.11 8.45 1.62
N PHE A 31 0.06 7.14 1.47
CA PHE A 31 -0.29 6.39 0.28
C PHE A 31 -1.59 5.64 0.49
N THR A 32 -2.53 5.74 -0.46
CA THR A 32 -3.76 4.94 -0.54
C THR A 32 -3.93 4.44 -1.97
N PHE A 33 -4.42 3.21 -2.12
CA PHE A 33 -4.74 2.63 -3.43
C PHE A 33 -5.97 3.28 -4.07
N ASP A 34 -6.91 3.80 -3.27
CA ASP A 34 -8.19 4.33 -3.77
C ASP A 34 -8.01 5.51 -4.71
N ARG A 35 -6.92 6.28 -4.52
CA ARG A 35 -6.57 7.40 -5.40
C ARG A 35 -6.30 6.97 -6.85
N PHE A 36 -5.93 5.72 -7.07
CA PHE A 36 -5.46 5.23 -8.37
C PHE A 36 -6.41 4.20 -9.01
N LEU A 37 -7.60 4.02 -8.44
CA LEU A 37 -8.58 3.07 -8.97
C LEU A 37 -9.15 3.55 -10.33
N PRO A 38 -9.47 2.62 -11.24
CA PRO A 38 -9.36 1.17 -11.08
C PRO A 38 -7.92 0.65 -11.27
N LEU A 39 -7.55 -0.35 -10.48
CA LEU A 39 -6.28 -1.06 -10.55
C LEU A 39 -6.51 -2.52 -10.93
N SER A 40 -5.79 -3.00 -11.94
CA SER A 40 -5.75 -4.41 -12.27
C SER A 40 -4.65 -5.13 -11.49
N GLU A 41 -4.67 -6.47 -11.44
CA GLU A 41 -3.59 -7.26 -10.82
C GLU A 41 -2.20 -6.95 -11.43
N LYS A 42 -2.15 -6.56 -12.71
CA LYS A 42 -0.91 -6.17 -13.39
C LYS A 42 -0.36 -4.84 -12.90
N ASP A 43 -1.23 -3.94 -12.46
CA ASP A 43 -0.84 -2.64 -11.91
C ASP A 43 -0.35 -2.78 -10.46
N LEU A 44 -0.88 -3.74 -9.70
CA LEU A 44 -0.55 -3.93 -8.29
C LEU A 44 0.89 -4.35 -8.05
N ARG A 45 1.40 -5.29 -8.83
CA ARG A 45 2.79 -5.78 -8.67
C ARG A 45 3.83 -4.67 -8.69
N PRO A 46 3.89 -3.79 -9.72
CA PRO A 46 4.87 -2.71 -9.73
C PRO A 46 4.62 -1.68 -8.62
N ILE A 47 3.37 -1.42 -8.23
CA ILE A 47 3.03 -0.51 -7.13
C ILE A 47 3.54 -1.06 -5.79
N LEU A 48 3.22 -2.32 -5.46
CA LEU A 48 3.65 -2.99 -4.23
C LEU A 48 5.18 -3.16 -4.19
N GLY A 49 5.79 -3.46 -5.34
CA GLY A 49 7.25 -3.49 -5.50
C GLY A 49 7.87 -2.12 -5.23
N ALA A 50 7.29 -1.04 -5.78
CA ALA A 50 7.78 0.32 -5.57
C ALA A 50 7.66 0.72 -4.09
N LEU A 51 6.57 0.36 -3.44
CA LEU A 51 6.38 0.59 -2.00
C LEU A 51 7.39 -0.17 -1.14
N SER A 52 7.84 -1.36 -1.56
CA SER A 52 8.85 -2.13 -0.82
C SER A 52 10.19 -1.40 -0.71
N PHE A 53 10.52 -0.53 -1.67
CA PHE A 53 11.77 0.26 -1.71
C PHE A 53 11.55 1.77 -1.52
N ASN A 54 10.30 2.20 -1.33
CA ASN A 54 9.93 3.61 -1.18
C ASN A 54 10.70 4.30 -0.04
N GLN A 55 11.17 5.53 -0.30
CA GLN A 55 11.83 6.41 0.68
C GLN A 55 11.04 7.71 0.96
N TYR A 56 9.86 7.86 0.37
CA TYR A 56 9.08 9.10 0.44
C TYR A 56 7.89 9.01 1.38
N PHE A 57 7.01 8.03 1.17
CA PHE A 57 5.79 7.82 1.97
C PHE A 57 6.11 7.27 3.37
N GLU A 58 5.32 7.70 4.35
CA GLU A 58 5.47 7.40 5.77
C GLU A 58 4.30 6.59 6.32
N GLN A 59 3.13 6.72 5.69
CA GLN A 59 1.89 6.07 6.07
C GLN A 59 1.30 5.32 4.88
N LEU A 60 0.81 4.10 5.13
CA LEU A 60 0.00 3.32 4.22
C LEU A 60 -1.43 3.22 4.76
N VAL A 61 -2.43 3.55 3.95
CA VAL A 61 -3.85 3.38 4.26
C VAL A 61 -4.38 2.24 3.41
N LEU A 62 -5.02 1.27 4.06
CA LEU A 62 -5.76 0.19 3.41
C LEU A 62 -7.24 0.39 3.69
N ASP A 63 -8.05 0.41 2.64
CA ASP A 63 -9.50 0.54 2.74
C ASP A 63 -10.17 -0.78 2.36
N GLY A 64 -10.93 -1.36 3.28
CA GLY A 64 -11.67 -2.61 3.11
C GLY A 64 -13.02 -2.45 2.39
N SER A 65 -13.45 -1.22 2.08
CA SER A 65 -14.72 -0.94 1.40
C SER A 65 -14.64 -0.98 -0.13
N SER A 66 -13.43 -1.01 -0.70
CA SER A 66 -13.23 -0.98 -2.14
C SER A 66 -13.53 -2.32 -2.79
N ASP A 67 -14.69 -2.41 -3.47
CA ASP A 67 -15.04 -3.59 -4.29
C ASP A 67 -14.12 -3.73 -5.51
N ASP A 68 -13.62 -2.60 -6.04
CA ASP A 68 -12.71 -2.57 -7.19
C ASP A 68 -11.30 -3.03 -6.83
N PHE A 69 -10.91 -2.93 -5.55
CA PHE A 69 -9.62 -3.37 -5.04
C PHE A 69 -9.77 -4.10 -3.70
N PRO A 70 -9.99 -5.43 -3.72
CA PRO A 70 -10.09 -6.23 -2.51
C PRO A 70 -8.71 -6.40 -1.86
N VAL A 71 -8.28 -5.39 -1.11
CA VAL A 71 -6.95 -5.25 -0.50
C VAL A 71 -6.55 -6.44 0.39
N GLU A 72 -7.53 -7.16 0.94
CA GLU A 72 -7.33 -8.38 1.72
C GLU A 72 -6.54 -9.46 0.97
N LYS A 73 -6.67 -9.51 -0.36
CA LYS A 73 -5.91 -10.47 -1.19
C LYS A 73 -4.41 -10.17 -1.20
N GLU A 74 -4.03 -8.92 -0.93
CA GLU A 74 -2.65 -8.44 -0.99
C GLU A 74 -1.99 -8.34 0.39
N PHE A 75 -2.62 -8.80 1.47
CA PHE A 75 -2.07 -8.70 2.83
C PHE A 75 -0.68 -9.32 2.98
N ASN A 76 -0.38 -10.42 2.30
CA ASN A 76 0.95 -11.02 2.33
C ASN A 76 1.99 -10.13 1.63
N SER A 77 1.64 -9.56 0.47
CA SER A 77 2.49 -8.59 -0.25
C SER A 77 2.73 -7.34 0.61
N ILE A 78 1.68 -6.85 1.28
CA ILE A 78 1.73 -5.69 2.17
C ILE A 78 2.58 -5.97 3.40
N ALA A 79 2.42 -7.12 4.05
CA ALA A 79 3.28 -7.50 5.16
C ALA A 79 4.76 -7.57 4.74
N ASN A 80 5.03 -8.03 3.51
CA ASN A 80 6.38 -8.01 2.96
C ASN A 80 6.93 -6.60 2.76
N ILE A 81 6.11 -5.64 2.31
CA ILE A 81 6.50 -4.22 2.25
C ILE A 81 7.01 -3.77 3.62
N PHE A 82 6.28 -4.07 4.69
CA PHE A 82 6.71 -3.70 6.04
C PHE A 82 7.99 -4.41 6.49
N ARG A 83 8.25 -5.64 6.04
CA ARG A 83 9.52 -6.33 6.35
C ARG A 83 10.73 -5.67 5.69
N THR A 84 10.58 -5.16 4.46
CA THR A 84 11.69 -4.61 3.68
C THR A 84 11.81 -3.09 3.79
N ASN A 85 10.68 -2.39 3.91
CA ASN A 85 10.60 -0.95 3.93
C ASN A 85 10.74 -0.42 5.36
N ARG A 86 11.71 0.49 5.55
CA ARG A 86 12.00 1.13 6.84
C ARG A 86 11.43 2.56 6.97
N ARG A 87 10.82 3.07 5.89
CA ARG A 87 10.30 4.43 5.79
C ARG A 87 8.83 4.52 6.15
N ILE A 88 8.04 3.52 5.77
CA ILE A 88 6.62 3.43 6.12
C ILE A 88 6.53 2.89 7.56
N PHE A 89 6.18 3.77 8.49
CA PHE A 89 6.12 3.47 9.93
C PHE A 89 4.71 3.57 10.51
N SER A 90 3.73 3.98 9.70
CA SER A 90 2.32 4.04 10.09
C SER A 90 1.46 3.22 9.12
N LEU A 91 0.57 2.39 9.67
CA LEU A 91 -0.45 1.65 8.93
C LEU A 91 -1.82 2.07 9.44
N GLN A 92 -2.71 2.44 8.53
CA GLN A 92 -4.12 2.69 8.82
C GLN A 92 -4.97 1.66 8.09
N LEU A 93 -5.91 1.06 8.81
CA LEU A 93 -6.91 0.15 8.28
C LEU A 93 -8.27 0.82 8.43
N SER A 94 -8.99 0.98 7.33
CA SER A 94 -10.29 1.64 7.29
C SER A 94 -11.36 0.72 6.72
N HIS A 95 -12.58 0.78 7.27
CA HIS A 95 -13.76 0.09 6.73
C HIS A 95 -13.66 -1.44 6.61
N PHE A 96 -12.87 -2.09 7.47
CA PHE A 96 -12.85 -3.55 7.54
C PHE A 96 -13.97 -4.04 8.46
N LYS A 97 -14.94 -4.77 7.90
CA LYS A 97 -16.18 -5.15 8.61
C LYS A 97 -15.97 -5.98 9.88
N ASN A 98 -14.85 -6.71 9.99
CA ASN A 98 -14.47 -7.50 11.16
C ASN A 98 -12.95 -7.74 11.15
N ILE A 99 -12.34 -7.88 12.33
CA ILE A 99 -11.01 -8.48 12.47
C ILE A 99 -11.15 -9.99 12.25
N ASP A 100 -11.05 -10.41 10.99
CA ASP A 100 -11.09 -11.81 10.60
C ASP A 100 -9.71 -12.49 10.70
N GLU A 101 -9.64 -13.76 10.34
CA GLU A 101 -8.38 -14.52 10.33
C GLU A 101 -7.31 -13.87 9.43
N LYS A 102 -7.70 -13.21 8.34
CA LYS A 102 -6.76 -12.57 7.42
C LYS A 102 -6.12 -11.34 8.05
N LEU A 103 -6.92 -10.47 8.68
CA LEU A 103 -6.40 -9.32 9.42
C LEU A 103 -5.58 -9.76 10.64
N ALA A 104 -6.02 -10.78 11.36
CA ALA A 104 -5.24 -11.35 12.47
C ALA A 104 -3.87 -11.86 11.99
N ASN A 105 -3.83 -12.56 10.85
CA ASN A 105 -2.59 -12.99 10.22
C ASN A 105 -1.73 -11.79 9.80
N LEU A 106 -2.30 -10.76 9.17
CA LEU A 106 -1.58 -9.53 8.85
C LEU A 106 -0.92 -8.92 10.11
N PHE A 107 -1.67 -8.73 11.19
CA PHE A 107 -1.12 -8.18 12.45
C PHE A 107 0.02 -9.03 13.00
N SER A 108 -0.12 -10.36 12.97
CA SER A 108 0.94 -11.27 13.43
C SER A 108 2.25 -11.10 12.63
N GLN A 109 2.15 -10.81 11.33
CA GLN A 109 3.31 -10.57 10.47
C GLN A 109 3.91 -9.18 10.71
N LEU A 110 3.06 -8.18 11.00
CA LEU A 110 3.47 -6.80 11.30
C LEU A 110 4.15 -6.65 12.66
N GLN A 111 3.80 -7.46 13.65
CA GLN A 111 4.46 -7.48 14.97
C GLN A 111 5.97 -7.72 14.89
N GLN A 112 6.46 -8.34 13.81
CA GLN A 112 7.87 -8.60 13.59
C GLN A 112 8.61 -7.40 13.00
N ASN A 113 7.93 -6.28 12.71
CA ASN A 113 8.53 -5.11 12.07
C ASN A 113 8.93 -4.03 13.10
N PRO A 114 10.24 -3.83 13.37
CA PRO A 114 10.68 -2.80 14.31
C PRO A 114 10.50 -1.36 13.80
N SER A 115 10.17 -1.17 12.52
CA SER A 115 9.95 0.16 11.93
C SER A 115 8.50 0.62 11.99
N LEU A 116 7.55 -0.30 12.24
CA LEU A 116 6.15 0.05 12.38
C LEU A 116 5.92 0.57 13.80
N SER A 117 5.64 1.87 13.93
CA SER A 117 5.43 2.52 15.23
C SER A 117 3.95 2.80 15.53
N ALA A 118 3.09 2.80 14.50
CA ALA A 118 1.68 3.12 14.65
C ALA A 118 0.79 2.22 13.79
N ILE A 119 -0.27 1.70 14.39
CA ILE A 119 -1.37 1.01 13.71
C ILE A 119 -2.66 1.70 14.15
N HIS A 120 -3.41 2.23 13.18
CA HIS A 120 -4.69 2.91 13.39
C HIS A 120 -5.82 2.08 12.76
N LEU A 121 -6.91 1.93 13.50
CA LEU A 121 -8.14 1.28 13.04
C LEU A 121 -9.24 2.34 13.02
N ASP A 122 -9.72 2.69 11.84
CA ASP A 122 -10.83 3.62 11.65
C ASP A 122 -12.02 2.86 11.09
N ASP A 123 -13.21 3.05 11.67
CA ASP A 123 -14.46 2.43 11.20
C ASP A 123 -14.35 0.90 10.92
N CYS A 124 -13.63 0.18 11.80
CA CYS A 124 -13.47 -1.28 11.81
C CYS A 124 -14.27 -1.94 12.96
#